data_AF-A0A6N7JL99-F1
#
_entry.id   AF-A0A6N7JL99-F1
#
_cell.length_a   1.000
_cell.length_b   1.000
_cell.length_c   1.000
_cell.angle_alpha   90.00
_cell.angle_beta   90.00
_cell.angle_gamma   90.00
#
_symmetry.space_group_name_H-M   'P 1'
#
loop_
_entity.id
_entity.type
_entity.pdbx_description
1 polymer ?
#
loop_
_entity_poly.entity_id
_entity_poly.type
_entity_poly.pdbx_seq_one_letter_code
_entity_poly.pdbx_strand_id
1 'polypeptide(L)'
;MPTDPFRATLPAMAVREGMMRANRLMATGMLGLLLLGGCSLPRMPIMPWRDLNRERAEAALAAHDYVMAQRFYEERVRDEPQDMLARYRLAEIYEKVGRPQDAERQYRVIYGEGVTDPLPLPGGMEGEPMGQAAWKQINRIRAGVPAPAP
;
A
#
# COMPACT_ATOMS: atom_id res chain seq x y z
N MET A 1 36.67 37.77 -43.10
CA MET A 1 36.34 36.42 -43.62
C MET A 1 35.92 35.57 -42.43
N PRO A 2 34.90 34.68 -42.53
CA PRO A 2 34.13 34.21 -43.71
C PRO A 2 32.76 34.94 -43.83
N THR A 3 32.25 35.37 -44.99
CA THR A 3 31.55 34.66 -46.09
C THR A 3 30.25 33.95 -45.68
N ASP A 4 29.13 34.68 -45.74
CA ASP A 4 27.81 34.06 -45.96
C ASP A 4 27.39 34.29 -47.42
N PRO A 5 27.32 33.24 -48.24
CA PRO A 5 26.84 33.33 -49.61
C PRO A 5 25.32 33.12 -49.65
N PHE A 6 24.67 33.72 -50.64
CA PHE A 6 23.25 33.54 -51.00
C PHE A 6 22.22 34.39 -50.25
N ARG A 7 22.33 35.69 -50.48
CA ARG A 7 21.14 36.49 -50.80
C ARG A 7 20.69 36.12 -52.22
N ALA A 8 19.71 35.23 -52.34
CA ALA A 8 18.99 34.97 -53.58
C ALA A 8 17.51 35.35 -53.39
N THR A 9 17.01 36.06 -54.38
CA THR A 9 15.75 36.79 -54.49
C THR A 9 14.55 35.89 -54.82
N LEU A 10 13.45 36.03 -54.03
CA LEU A 10 11.99 36.04 -54.33
C LEU A 10 11.40 35.07 -55.39
N PRO A 11 10.13 34.58 -55.30
CA PRO A 11 8.94 35.32 -54.84
C PRO A 11 7.87 34.53 -54.05
N ALA A 12 6.77 35.24 -53.78
CA ALA A 12 5.61 34.91 -53.00
C ALA A 12 4.72 33.75 -53.53
N MET A 13 3.88 33.27 -52.60
CA MET A 13 2.56 32.64 -52.78
C MET A 13 2.47 31.13 -52.50
N ALA A 14 1.42 30.79 -51.73
CA ALA A 14 0.99 29.47 -51.27
C ALA A 14 2.00 28.82 -50.31
N VAL A 15 1.74 28.70 -49.01
CA VAL A 15 0.81 27.72 -48.46
C VAL A 15 0.31 28.24 -47.10
N ARG A 16 -0.86 28.91 -47.07
CA ARG A 16 -1.54 29.30 -45.81
C ARG A 16 -2.94 28.71 -45.68
N GLU A 17 -3.20 27.57 -46.33
CA GLU A 17 -4.56 26.99 -46.41
C GLU A 17 -4.66 25.48 -46.12
N GLY A 18 -3.71 24.89 -45.39
CA GLY A 18 -3.78 23.47 -44.99
C GLY A 18 -4.18 23.20 -43.53
N MET A 19 -3.94 24.14 -42.62
CA MET A 19 -3.83 23.82 -41.17
C MET A 19 -5.04 24.27 -40.33
N MET A 20 -6.25 24.40 -40.90
CA MET A 20 -7.46 24.71 -40.11
C MET A 20 -8.73 24.03 -40.66
N ARG A 21 -8.67 22.72 -40.92
CA ARG A 21 -9.86 21.88 -41.18
C ARG A 21 -9.96 20.61 -40.33
N ALA A 22 -9.03 20.39 -39.40
CA ALA A 22 -9.00 19.19 -38.57
C ALA A 22 -9.58 19.37 -37.15
N ASN A 23 -10.27 20.49 -36.86
CA ASN A 23 -10.72 20.81 -35.49
C ASN A 23 -12.25 20.89 -35.30
N ARG A 24 -13.05 20.43 -36.27
CA ARG A 24 -14.52 20.37 -36.13
C ARG A 24 -15.09 18.95 -36.09
N LEU A 25 -14.28 17.93 -36.37
CA LEU A 25 -14.72 16.52 -36.34
C LEU A 25 -14.42 15.81 -35.01
N MET A 26 -13.53 16.36 -34.16
CA MET A 26 -13.21 15.76 -32.86
C MET A 26 -14.22 16.11 -31.76
N ALA A 27 -14.92 17.25 -31.87
CA ALA A 27 -15.84 17.71 -30.83
C ALA A 27 -17.20 17.00 -30.85
N THR A 28 -17.63 16.44 -31.99
CA THR A 28 -18.90 15.70 -32.09
C THR A 28 -18.75 14.21 -31.74
N GLY A 29 -17.53 13.65 -31.77
CA GLY A 29 -17.27 12.26 -31.38
C GLY A 29 -17.22 12.03 -29.88
N MET A 30 -16.70 12.99 -29.10
CA MET A 30 -16.61 12.86 -27.64
C MET A 30 -17.94 13.00 -26.91
N LEU A 31 -18.94 13.69 -27.50
CA LEU A 31 -20.26 13.83 -26.87
C LEU A 31 -21.15 12.58 -27.06
N GLY A 32 -20.92 11.80 -28.12
CA GLY A 32 -21.66 10.55 -28.36
C GLY A 32 -21.18 9.38 -27.48
N LEU A 33 -19.89 9.35 -27.12
CA LEU A 33 -19.31 8.35 -26.23
C LEU A 33 -19.69 8.53 -24.75
N LEU A 34 -20.18 9.72 -24.37
CA LEU A 34 -20.67 10.00 -23.00
C LEU A 34 -22.13 9.61 -22.77
N LEU A 35 -22.93 9.39 -23.82
CA LEU A 35 -24.37 9.10 -23.71
C LEU A 35 -24.74 7.63 -23.93
N LEU A 36 -23.82 6.80 -24.45
CA LEU A 36 -23.93 5.33 -24.50
C LEU A 36 -22.93 4.62 -23.59
N GLY A 37 -22.23 5.37 -22.71
CA GLY A 37 -21.28 4.84 -21.71
C GLY A 37 -21.91 4.41 -20.39
N GLY A 38 -23.21 4.11 -20.39
CA GLY A 38 -23.88 3.50 -19.25
C GLY A 38 -23.46 2.03 -19.11
N CYS A 39 -22.68 1.72 -18.08
CA CYS A 39 -22.36 0.37 -17.59
C CYS A 39 -21.41 -0.50 -18.43
N SER A 40 -20.13 -0.14 -18.46
CA SER A 40 -19.04 -1.14 -18.47
C SER A 40 -17.67 -0.53 -18.19
N LEU A 41 -17.57 0.30 -17.14
CA LEU A 41 -16.33 0.22 -16.37
C LEU A 41 -16.31 -1.21 -15.83
N PRO A 42 -15.33 -2.07 -16.18
CA PRO A 42 -15.15 -3.29 -15.39
C PRO A 42 -15.10 -2.81 -13.95
N ARG A 43 -15.91 -3.42 -13.08
CA ARG A 43 -15.81 -3.21 -11.63
C ARG A 43 -14.34 -3.44 -11.33
N MET A 44 -13.56 -2.37 -11.27
CA MET A 44 -12.13 -2.48 -11.04
C MET A 44 -12.06 -3.20 -9.72
N PRO A 45 -11.39 -4.37 -9.62
CA PRO A 45 -11.05 -4.85 -8.31
C PRO A 45 -10.30 -3.70 -7.67
N ILE A 46 -10.80 -3.22 -6.53
CA ILE A 46 -10.06 -2.30 -5.67
C ILE A 46 -8.66 -2.90 -5.61
N MET A 47 -7.66 -2.17 -6.12
CA MET A 47 -6.37 -2.77 -6.52
C MET A 47 -5.86 -3.75 -5.46
N PRO A 48 -5.61 -5.02 -5.80
CA PRO A 48 -5.19 -6.04 -4.82
C PRO A 48 -3.78 -5.84 -4.26
N TRP A 49 -3.10 -4.73 -4.60
CA TRP A 49 -1.71 -4.42 -4.23
C TRP A 49 -1.56 -3.16 -3.40
N ARG A 50 -2.65 -2.40 -3.15
CA ARG A 50 -2.59 -1.31 -2.16
C ARG A 50 -3.01 -1.93 -0.83
N ASP A 51 -2.04 -2.22 0.03
CA ASP A 51 -2.26 -2.75 1.39
C ASP A 51 -2.91 -1.67 2.29
N LEU A 52 -4.11 -1.23 1.91
CA LEU A 52 -4.82 -0.11 2.51
C LEU A 52 -5.08 -0.38 3.99
N ASN A 53 -5.32 -1.64 4.35
CA ASN A 53 -5.49 -2.03 5.75
C ASN A 53 -4.18 -1.96 6.52
N ARG A 54 -3.03 -2.35 5.94
CA ARG A 54 -1.72 -2.20 6.61
C ARG A 54 -1.38 -0.72 6.80
N GLU A 55 -1.45 0.09 5.75
CA GLU A 55 -1.14 1.53 5.82
C GLU A 55 -2.04 2.25 6.83
N ARG A 56 -3.34 1.96 6.83
CA ARG A 56 -4.29 2.53 7.80
C ARG A 56 -4.04 2.04 9.22
N ALA A 57 -3.67 0.77 9.39
CA ALA A 57 -3.35 0.23 10.71
C ALA A 57 -2.07 0.86 11.28
N GLU A 58 -1.03 1.03 10.46
CA GLU A 58 0.21 1.71 10.85
C GLU A 58 -0.06 3.19 11.16
N ALA A 59 -0.90 3.88 10.38
CA ALA A 59 -1.31 5.25 10.68
C ALA A 59 -2.10 5.35 12.00
N ALA A 60 -2.98 4.38 12.28
CA ALA A 60 -3.71 4.30 13.54
C ALA A 60 -2.78 4.02 14.73
N LEU A 61 -1.78 3.15 14.56
CA LEU A 61 -0.73 2.90 15.55
C LEU A 61 0.09 4.16 15.87
N ALA A 62 0.50 4.90 14.84
CA ALA A 62 1.18 6.19 14.99
C ALA A 62 0.30 7.24 15.71
N ALA A 63 -1.02 7.15 15.56
CA ALA A 63 -1.99 8.00 16.27
C ALA A 63 -2.37 7.47 17.67
N HIS A 64 -1.80 6.34 18.11
CA HIS A 64 -2.20 5.60 19.33
C HIS A 64 -3.69 5.19 19.36
N ASP A 65 -4.36 5.13 18.20
CA ASP A 65 -5.72 4.61 18.06
C ASP A 65 -5.66 3.09 17.93
N TYR A 66 -5.50 2.42 19.07
CA TYR A 66 -5.39 0.96 19.13
C TYR A 66 -6.67 0.25 18.69
N VAL A 67 -7.84 0.90 18.81
CA VAL A 67 -9.12 0.31 18.39
C VAL A 67 -9.17 0.19 16.87
N MET A 68 -8.83 1.28 16.16
CA MET A 68 -8.78 1.26 14.70
C MET A 68 -7.64 0.38 14.19
N ALA A 69 -6.46 0.44 14.83
CA ALA A 69 -5.33 -0.42 14.47
C ALA A 69 -5.68 -1.91 14.59
N GLN A 70 -6.31 -2.31 15.72
CA GLN A 70 -6.75 -3.68 15.93
C GLN A 70 -7.71 -4.10 14.82
N ARG A 71 -8.73 -3.29 14.50
CA ARG A 71 -9.71 -3.62 13.46
C ARG A 71 -9.06 -3.86 12.10
N PHE A 72 -8.17 -2.97 11.67
CA PHE A 72 -7.52 -3.10 10.37
C PHE A 72 -6.59 -4.32 10.30
N TYR A 73 -5.86 -4.64 11.37
CA TYR A 73 -5.04 -5.85 11.41
C TYR A 73 -5.87 -7.13 11.54
N GLU A 74 -7.01 -7.12 12.24
CA GLU A 74 -7.95 -8.25 12.25
C GLU A 74 -8.54 -8.52 10.86
N GLU A 75 -8.90 -7.46 10.12
CA GLU A 75 -9.32 -7.58 8.72
C GLU A 75 -8.18 -8.15 7.85
N ARG A 76 -6.95 -7.65 8.00
CA ARG A 76 -5.79 -8.16 7.26
C ARG A 76 -5.50 -9.63 7.53
N VAL A 77 -5.49 -10.05 8.79
CA VAL A 77 -5.25 -11.46 9.16
C VAL A 77 -6.38 -12.38 8.67
N ARG A 78 -7.61 -11.86 8.52
CA ARG A 78 -8.73 -12.60 7.95
C ARG A 78 -8.58 -12.79 6.44
N ASP A 79 -8.21 -11.72 5.73
CA ASP A 79 -8.08 -11.73 4.27
C ASP A 79 -6.81 -12.47 3.83
N GLU A 80 -5.72 -12.30 4.59
CA GLU A 80 -4.42 -12.93 4.36
C GLU A 80 -3.93 -13.66 5.62
N PRO A 81 -4.42 -14.89 5.87
CA PRO A 81 -4.06 -15.66 7.06
C PRO A 81 -2.57 -16.01 7.18
N GLN A 82 -1.82 -15.91 6.07
CA GLN A 82 -0.39 -16.19 5.97
C GLN A 82 0.48 -14.94 6.22
N ASP A 83 -0.12 -13.76 6.41
CA ASP A 83 0.62 -12.53 6.74
C ASP A 83 1.05 -12.57 8.21
N MET A 84 2.22 -13.16 8.45
CA MET A 84 2.78 -13.34 9.79
C MET A 84 3.16 -12.01 10.45
N LEU A 85 3.52 -11.01 9.63
CA LEU A 85 3.76 -9.66 10.14
C LEU A 85 2.47 -9.04 10.67
N ALA A 86 1.36 -9.14 9.92
CA ALA A 86 0.07 -8.65 10.39
C ALA A 86 -0.38 -9.36 11.68
N ARG A 87 -0.14 -10.68 11.80
CA ARG A 87 -0.38 -11.42 13.05
C ARG A 87 0.48 -10.91 14.20
N TYR A 88 1.75 -10.63 13.95
CA TYR A 88 2.67 -10.13 14.96
C TYR A 88 2.22 -8.74 15.46
N ARG A 89 1.89 -7.84 14.54
CA ARG A 89 1.36 -6.50 14.85
C ARG A 89 0.05 -6.56 15.63
N LEU A 90 -0.87 -7.46 15.25
CA LEU A 90 -2.11 -7.69 15.98
C LEU A 90 -1.85 -8.17 17.42
N ALA A 91 -0.85 -9.02 17.61
CA ALA A 91 -0.44 -9.47 18.93
C ALA A 91 0.08 -8.32 19.81
N GLU A 92 0.96 -7.47 19.25
CA GLU A 92 1.47 -6.28 19.96
C GLU A 92 0.33 -5.33 20.38
N ILE A 93 -0.67 -5.15 19.49
CA ILE A 93 -1.85 -4.32 19.78
C ILE A 93 -2.67 -4.93 20.92
N TYR A 94 -2.89 -6.25 20.90
CA TYR A 94 -3.61 -6.92 21.98
C TYR A 94 -2.94 -6.72 23.33
N GLU A 95 -1.62 -6.69 23.39
CA GLU A 95 -0.92 -6.37 24.65
C GLU A 95 -1.16 -4.93 25.09
N LYS A 96 -1.08 -3.96 24.17
CA LYS A 96 -1.30 -2.54 24.47
C LYS A 96 -2.72 -2.25 24.98
N VAL A 97 -3.72 -3.01 24.53
CA VAL A 97 -5.11 -2.90 25.00
C VAL A 97 -5.44 -3.81 26.18
N GLY A 98 -4.43 -4.42 26.82
CA GLY A 98 -4.62 -5.23 28.04
C GLY A 98 -5.24 -6.61 27.81
N ARG A 99 -5.06 -7.20 26.62
CA ARG A 99 -5.54 -8.53 26.22
C ARG A 99 -4.37 -9.51 25.97
N PRO A 100 -3.50 -9.79 26.97
CA PRO A 100 -2.29 -10.58 26.76
C PRO A 100 -2.58 -12.04 26.36
N GLN A 101 -3.70 -12.65 26.78
CA GLN A 101 -4.04 -14.01 26.34
C GLN A 101 -4.35 -14.07 24.84
N ASP A 102 -4.82 -12.97 24.25
CA ASP A 102 -5.15 -12.88 22.84
C ASP A 102 -3.88 -12.67 22.01
N ALA A 103 -2.96 -11.87 22.54
CA ALA A 103 -1.60 -11.74 22.01
C ALA A 103 -0.86 -13.09 21.98
N GLU A 104 -0.89 -13.85 23.07
CA GLU A 104 -0.24 -15.17 23.14
C GLU A 104 -0.78 -16.13 22.07
N ARG A 105 -2.08 -16.09 21.76
CA ARG A 105 -2.66 -16.91 20.70
C ARG A 105 -2.08 -16.58 19.33
N GLN A 106 -1.91 -15.30 19.02
CA GLN A 106 -1.30 -14.88 17.75
C GLN A 106 0.19 -15.25 17.69
N TYR A 107 0.94 -15.00 18.76
CA TYR A 107 2.36 -15.38 18.81
C TYR A 107 2.57 -16.89 18.66
N ARG A 108 1.68 -17.72 19.23
CA ARG A 108 1.76 -19.18 19.09
C ARG A 108 1.61 -19.65 17.65
N VAL A 109 0.78 -18.98 16.85
CA VAL A 109 0.66 -19.30 15.41
C VAL A 109 1.99 -19.03 14.73
N ILE A 110 2.58 -17.84 14.93
CA ILE A 110 3.85 -17.45 14.32
C ILE A 110 4.98 -18.42 14.70
N TYR A 111 5.08 -18.78 15.98
CA TYR A 111 6.08 -19.74 16.45
C TYR A 111 5.84 -21.15 15.89
N GLY A 112 4.58 -21.60 15.87
CA GLY A 112 4.21 -22.93 15.38
C GLY A 112 4.47 -23.13 13.89
N GLU A 113 4.31 -22.08 13.09
CA GLU A 113 4.65 -22.08 11.65
C GLU A 113 6.17 -22.03 11.40
N GLY A 114 6.99 -21.76 12.43
CA GLY A 114 8.45 -21.76 12.31
C GLY A 114 9.00 -20.62 11.45
N VAL A 115 8.35 -19.45 11.47
CA VAL A 115 8.71 -18.29 10.64
C VAL A 115 10.15 -17.86 10.92
N THR A 116 11.02 -18.04 9.91
CA THR A 116 12.44 -17.64 9.99
C THR A 116 12.70 -16.22 9.52
N ASP A 117 11.72 -15.61 8.85
CA ASP A 117 11.85 -14.25 8.35
C ASP A 117 12.07 -13.30 9.53
N PRO A 118 13.06 -12.39 9.45
CA PRO A 118 13.30 -11.41 10.50
C PRO A 118 12.10 -10.45 10.56
N LEU A 119 11.79 -9.96 11.77
CA LEU A 119 10.87 -8.84 11.90
C LEU A 119 11.40 -7.65 11.08
N PRO A 120 10.59 -7.06 10.17
CA PRO A 120 11.00 -5.86 9.46
C PRO A 120 11.05 -4.70 10.47
N LEU A 121 12.27 -4.34 10.87
CA LEU A 121 12.55 -3.20 11.71
C LEU A 121 12.91 -1.98 10.85
N PRO A 122 12.45 -0.77 11.20
CA PRO A 122 12.96 0.45 10.58
C PRO A 122 14.49 0.48 10.73
N GLY A 123 15.22 0.58 9.62
CA GLY A 123 16.69 0.66 9.64
C GLY A 123 17.46 -0.59 9.19
N GLY A 124 16.77 -1.68 8.81
CA GLY A 124 17.34 -2.70 7.92
C GLY A 124 18.50 -3.55 8.46
N MET A 125 18.65 -3.69 9.79
CA MET A 125 19.57 -4.69 10.34
C MET A 125 18.84 -6.00 10.63
N GLU A 126 19.48 -7.12 10.30
CA GLU A 126 19.02 -8.49 10.54
C GLU A 126 18.45 -8.63 11.94
N GLY A 127 17.12 -8.69 12.03
CA GLY A 127 16.40 -8.91 13.27
C GLY A 127 16.42 -10.39 13.67
N GLU A 128 16.17 -10.64 14.94
CA GLU A 128 15.83 -12.00 15.39
C GLU A 128 14.66 -12.55 14.54
N PRO A 129 14.69 -13.84 14.14
CA PRO A 129 13.59 -14.45 13.41
C PRO A 129 12.25 -14.25 14.13
N MET A 130 11.20 -13.93 13.37
CA MET A 130 9.90 -13.60 13.94
C MET A 130 9.36 -14.73 14.84
N GLY A 131 9.60 -15.99 14.49
CA GLY A 131 9.26 -17.13 15.35
C GLY A 131 9.99 -17.12 16.69
N GLN A 132 11.28 -16.79 16.73
CA GLN A 132 12.05 -16.71 17.98
C GLN A 132 11.59 -15.51 18.83
N ALA A 133 11.34 -14.37 18.20
CA ALA A 133 10.78 -13.20 18.86
C ALA A 133 9.39 -13.52 19.47
N ALA A 134 8.51 -14.19 18.72
CA ALA A 134 7.20 -14.63 19.20
C ALA A 134 7.31 -15.59 20.39
N TRP A 135 8.26 -16.53 20.37
CA TRP A 135 8.52 -17.42 21.50
C TRP A 135 8.91 -16.66 22.78
N LYS A 136 9.76 -15.64 22.66
CA LYS A 136 10.11 -14.78 23.80
C LYS A 136 8.88 -14.08 24.37
N GLN A 137 8.00 -13.55 23.52
CA GLN A 137 6.76 -12.91 23.97
C GLN A 137 5.81 -13.90 24.66
N ILE A 138 5.64 -15.12 24.12
CA ILE A 138 4.84 -16.17 24.75
C ILE A 138 5.31 -16.45 26.19
N ASN A 139 6.62 -16.64 26.37
CA ASN A 139 7.17 -16.92 27.69
C ASN A 139 7.04 -15.73 28.63
N ARG A 140 7.22 -14.50 28.12
CA ARG A 140 7.01 -13.28 28.90
C ARG A 140 5.58 -13.16 29.42
N ILE A 141 4.59 -13.35 28.53
CA ILE A 141 3.17 -13.31 28.86
C ILE A 141 2.84 -14.38 29.92
N ARG A 142 3.33 -15.61 29.74
CA ARG A 142 3.11 -16.71 30.70
C ARG A 142 3.76 -16.47 32.05
N ALA A 143 4.88 -15.77 32.08
CA ALA A 143 5.54 -15.34 33.31
C ALA A 143 4.84 -14.16 34.00
N GLY A 144 3.78 -13.60 33.39
CA GLY A 144 3.07 -12.43 33.91
C GLY A 144 3.89 -11.13 33.83
N VAL A 145 4.96 -11.12 33.04
CA VAL A 145 5.81 -9.94 32.86
C VAL A 145 5.10 -8.97 31.88
N PRO A 146 4.84 -7.72 32.29
CA PRO A 146 4.10 -6.77 31.45
C PRO A 146 4.86 -6.44 30.16
N ALA A 147 4.13 -5.98 29.15
CA ALA A 147 4.73 -5.55 27.89
C ALA A 147 5.69 -4.38 28.14
N PRO A 148 6.79 -4.28 27.37
CA PRO A 148 7.67 -3.12 27.44
C PRO A 148 6.89 -1.83 27.17
N ALA A 149 7.25 -0.76 27.88
CA ALA A 149 6.67 0.56 27.64
C ALA A 149 6.91 0.99 26.17
N PRO A 150 5.95 1.67 25.54
CA PRO A 150 6.09 2.19 24.18
C PRO A 150 7.22 3.22 24.04
#